data_AF-A0A2B7GSA1-F1
#
_entry.id   AF-A0A2B7GSA1-F1
#
_cell.length_a   1.000
_cell.length_b   1.000
_cell.length_c   1.000
_cell.angle_alpha   90.00
_cell.angle_beta   90.00
_cell.angle_gamma   90.00
#
_symmetry.space_group_name_H-M   'P 1'
#
loop_
_entity.id
_entity.type
_entity.pdbx_description
1 polymer ?
#
loop_
_entity_poly.entity_id
_entity_poly.type
_entity_poly.pdbx_seq_one_letter_code
_entity_poly.pdbx_strand_id
1 'polypeptide(L)'
;MSVDADRDDRNLEAELASSAAGRFGIPVDAICVGCGRTRVKRATLEEMDRSPQADPIALEASDCTSFKHVCYGCQSATWWNPVAVLTGLLESEQERERGE
;
A
#
# COMPACT_ATOMS: atom_id res chain seq x y z
N MET A 1 -8.14 5.68 22.41
CA MET A 1 -6.82 5.04 22.29
C MET A 1 -6.48 5.05 20.81
N SER A 2 -5.68 6.02 20.38
CA SER A 2 -5.36 6.26 18.97
C SER A 2 -4.12 5.47 18.61
N VAL A 3 -4.29 4.43 17.79
CA VAL A 3 -3.24 3.49 17.38
C VAL A 3 -2.51 3.99 16.13
N ASP A 4 -2.36 5.31 15.99
CA ASP A 4 -1.77 5.99 14.83
C ASP A 4 -0.40 6.62 15.12
N ALA A 5 0.07 6.54 16.38
CA ALA A 5 1.26 7.27 16.83
C ALA A 5 2.61 6.67 16.39
N ASP A 6 2.64 5.50 15.75
CA ASP A 6 3.88 4.91 15.18
C ASP A 6 4.02 5.16 13.67
N ARG A 7 3.01 5.79 13.05
CA ARG A 7 3.00 6.14 11.62
C ARG A 7 3.58 7.52 11.34
N ASP A 8 3.66 8.37 12.35
CA ASP A 8 3.81 9.84 12.23
C ASP A 8 5.18 10.31 11.70
N ASP A 9 6.26 9.51 11.85
CA ASP A 9 7.60 9.90 11.38
C ASP A 9 7.89 9.46 9.92
N ARG A 10 7.07 8.57 9.34
CA ARG A 10 7.26 8.06 7.98
C ARG A 10 6.55 8.94 6.96
N ASN A 11 7.30 9.53 6.03
CA ASN A 11 6.72 10.27 4.91
C ASN A 11 6.14 9.29 3.86
N LEU A 12 4.88 8.90 4.04
CA LEU A 12 4.18 7.92 3.20
C LEU A 12 4.07 8.37 1.73
N GLU A 13 3.91 9.68 1.48
CA GLU A 13 3.90 10.25 0.12
C GLU A 13 5.24 10.03 -0.58
N ALA A 14 6.36 10.28 0.10
CA ALA A 14 7.69 10.04 -0.44
C ALA A 14 7.98 8.55 -0.63
N GLU A 15 7.45 7.68 0.24
CA GLU A 15 7.53 6.23 0.03
C GLU A 15 6.74 5.81 -1.21
N LEU A 16 5.54 6.35 -1.40
CA LEU A 16 4.69 6.07 -2.56
C LEU A 16 5.31 6.56 -3.88
N ALA A 17 5.96 7.73 -3.85
CA ALA A 17 6.67 8.28 -5.00
C ALA A 17 7.96 7.51 -5.35
N SER A 18 8.47 6.69 -4.42
CA SER A 18 9.64 5.86 -4.66
C SER A 18 9.30 4.73 -5.63
N SER A 19 10.25 4.40 -6.53
CA SER A 19 10.15 3.20 -7.37
C SER A 19 10.02 1.90 -6.55
N ALA A 20 10.41 1.94 -5.27
CA ALA A 20 10.27 0.82 -4.36
C ALA A 20 8.81 0.51 -3.98
N ALA A 21 7.88 1.45 -4.12
CA ALA A 21 6.45 1.21 -3.90
C ALA A 21 5.83 0.42 -5.05
N GLY A 22 6.41 0.41 -6.25
CA GLY A 22 5.77 -0.13 -7.44
C GLY A 22 5.02 0.96 -8.21
N ARG A 23 4.58 0.65 -9.43
CA ARG A 23 4.10 1.65 -10.40
C ARG A 23 2.58 1.69 -10.58
N PHE A 24 1.90 0.57 -10.34
CA PHE A 24 0.47 0.40 -10.65
C PHE A 24 -0.29 -0.20 -9.48
N GLY A 25 -1.56 0.16 -9.38
CA GLY A 25 -2.45 -0.30 -8.31
C GLY A 25 -2.60 0.72 -7.19
N ILE A 26 -3.28 0.28 -6.13
CA ILE A 26 -3.68 1.13 -5.02
C ILE A 26 -2.57 1.18 -3.96
N PRO A 27 -2.34 2.35 -3.35
CA PRO A 27 -1.34 2.51 -2.30
C PRO A 27 -1.82 1.81 -1.03
N VAL A 28 -1.01 0.90 -0.53
CA VAL A 28 -1.21 0.18 0.72
C VAL A 28 0.06 0.27 1.55
N ASP A 29 -0.09 0.53 2.84
CA ASP A 29 1.00 0.31 3.79
C ASP A 29 0.99 -1.19 4.10
N ALA A 30 2.11 -1.86 3.89
CA ALA A 30 2.20 -3.30 4.01
C ALA A 30 3.45 -3.71 4.77
N ILE A 31 3.36 -4.80 5.51
CA ILE A 31 4.47 -5.38 6.27
C ILE A 31 5.06 -6.59 5.53
N CYS A 32 6.37 -6.59 5.34
CA CYS A 32 7.10 -7.71 4.78
C CYS A 32 7.07 -8.90 5.75
N VAL A 33 6.55 -10.06 5.31
CA VAL A 33 6.50 -11.29 6.14
C VAL A 33 7.91 -11.83 6.44
N GLY A 34 8.89 -11.54 5.59
CA GLY A 34 10.26 -12.04 5.75
C GLY A 34 11.11 -11.26 6.76
N CYS A 35 10.95 -9.94 6.87
CA CYS A 35 11.80 -9.09 7.72
C CYS A 35 11.04 -8.10 8.61
N GLY A 36 9.71 -8.11 8.59
CA GLY A 36 8.87 -7.26 9.43
C GLY A 36 8.90 -5.77 9.08
N ARG A 37 9.56 -5.36 7.99
CA ARG A 37 9.59 -3.95 7.58
C ARG A 37 8.26 -3.54 6.98
N THR A 38 7.71 -2.44 7.46
CA THR A 38 6.53 -1.80 6.88
C THR A 38 6.94 -0.72 5.89
N ARG A 39 6.35 -0.73 4.70
CA ARG A 39 6.58 0.26 3.63
C ARG A 39 5.31 0.42 2.82
N VAL A 40 5.12 1.61 2.26
CA VAL A 40 4.12 1.81 1.20
C VAL A 40 4.47 0.98 -0.03
N LYS A 41 3.45 0.31 -0.56
CA LYS A 41 3.45 -0.49 -1.79
C LYS A 41 2.23 -0.15 -2.62
N ARG A 42 2.31 -0.37 -3.93
CA ARG A 42 1.17 -0.42 -4.82
C ARG A 42 0.88 -1.88 -5.15
N ALA A 43 -0.38 -2.24 -5.00
CA ALA A 43 -0.88 -3.55 -5.36
C ALA A 43 -2.21 -3.39 -6.09
N THR A 44 -2.44 -4.20 -7.12
CA THR A 44 -3.75 -4.28 -7.76
C THR A 44 -4.74 -5.02 -6.88
N LEU A 45 -6.04 -4.81 -7.11
CA LEU A 45 -7.09 -5.54 -6.40
C LEU A 45 -6.94 -7.05 -6.62
N GLU A 46 -6.60 -7.47 -7.84
CA GLU A 46 -6.40 -8.87 -8.20
C GLU A 46 -5.23 -9.51 -7.42
N GLU A 47 -4.11 -8.81 -7.26
CA GLU A 47 -2.98 -9.28 -6.45
C GLU A 47 -3.32 -9.46 -4.96
N MET A 48 -4.34 -8.74 -4.50
CA MET A 48 -4.87 -8.79 -3.14
C MET A 48 -6.11 -9.70 -3.01
N ASP A 49 -6.39 -10.51 -4.02
CA ASP A 49 -7.55 -11.43 -4.09
C ASP A 49 -8.90 -10.69 -3.95
N ARG A 50 -8.97 -9.47 -4.50
CA ARG A 50 -10.15 -8.63 -4.52
C ARG A 50 -10.68 -8.50 -5.94
N SER A 51 -12.01 -8.34 -6.05
CA SER A 51 -12.65 -8.13 -7.33
C SER A 51 -12.12 -6.85 -7.99
N PRO A 52 -11.78 -6.85 -9.29
CA PRO A 52 -11.27 -5.66 -9.98
C PRO A 52 -12.31 -4.53 -10.11
N GLN A 53 -13.58 -4.83 -9.81
CA GLN A 53 -14.69 -3.88 -9.77
C GLN A 53 -14.96 -3.34 -8.36
N ALA A 54 -14.23 -3.80 -7.34
CA ALA A 54 -14.39 -3.29 -5.98
C ALA A 54 -13.95 -1.83 -5.93
N ASP A 55 -14.66 -1.03 -5.14
CA ASP A 55 -14.29 0.36 -4.92
C ASP A 55 -13.00 0.40 -4.07
N PRO A 56 -11.88 0.93 -4.60
CA PRO A 56 -10.63 1.00 -3.88
C PRO A 56 -10.65 1.98 -2.69
N ILE A 57 -11.60 2.92 -2.65
CA ILE A 57 -11.75 3.87 -1.53
C ILE A 57 -12.46 3.22 -0.35
N ALA A 58 -13.34 2.25 -0.60
CA ALA A 58 -14.06 1.51 0.44
C ALA A 58 -13.29 0.27 0.95
N LEU A 59 -12.04 0.07 0.52
CA LEU A 59 -11.28 -1.13 0.80
C LEU A 59 -10.55 -1.04 2.14
N GLU A 60 -10.78 -2.03 3.00
CA GLU A 60 -10.09 -2.15 4.29
C GLU A 60 -8.91 -3.13 4.19
N ALA A 61 -7.87 -2.95 5.00
CA ALA A 61 -6.73 -3.87 4.98
C ALA A 61 -7.07 -5.29 5.47
N SER A 62 -8.09 -5.43 6.32
CA SER A 62 -8.60 -6.74 6.78
C SER A 62 -9.26 -7.54 5.65
N ASP A 63 -9.66 -6.84 4.59
CA ASP A 63 -10.12 -7.43 3.36
C ASP A 63 -8.93 -7.82 2.44
N CYS A 64 -7.79 -7.20 2.64
CA CYS A 64 -6.51 -7.48 2.02
C CYS A 64 -6.00 -8.93 2.15
N THR A 65 -5.77 -9.69 1.07
CA THR A 65 -4.83 -10.83 1.15
C THR A 65 -3.39 -10.40 0.88
N SER A 66 -2.45 -11.24 1.28
CA SER A 66 -1.02 -10.97 1.07
C SER A 66 -0.67 -10.99 -0.41
N PHE A 67 0.12 -10.02 -0.86
CA PHE A 67 0.59 -9.92 -2.24
C PHE A 67 2.12 -10.06 -2.31
N LYS A 68 2.65 -10.37 -3.50
CA LYS A 68 4.08 -10.59 -3.70
C LYS A 68 4.75 -9.32 -4.21
N HIS A 69 5.77 -8.82 -3.50
CA HIS A 69 6.52 -7.65 -3.92
C HIS A 69 8.00 -7.74 -3.49
N VAL A 70 8.86 -7.03 -4.20
CA VAL A 70 10.29 -6.89 -3.86
C VAL A 70 10.45 -6.21 -2.49
N CYS A 71 11.27 -6.83 -1.65
CA CYS A 71 11.75 -6.25 -0.39
C CYS A 71 13.26 -6.02 -0.48
N TYR A 72 13.67 -4.74 -0.46
CA TYR A 72 15.08 -4.36 -0.45
C TYR A 72 15.81 -4.78 0.83
N GLY A 73 15.09 -4.98 1.95
CA GLY A 73 15.67 -5.55 3.17
C GLY A 73 16.02 -7.03 3.02
N CYS A 74 15.14 -7.81 2.41
CA CYS A 74 15.35 -9.25 2.14
C CYS A 74 16.17 -9.50 0.86
N GLN A 75 16.36 -8.49 0.02
CA GLN A 75 16.98 -8.57 -1.31
C GLN A 75 16.30 -9.60 -2.24
N SER A 76 14.99 -9.79 -2.06
CA SER A 76 14.20 -10.78 -2.80
C SER A 76 12.73 -10.37 -2.90
N ALA A 77 12.00 -11.00 -3.82
CA ALA A 77 10.55 -10.93 -3.87
C ALA A 77 9.96 -11.78 -2.72
N THR A 78 9.17 -11.15 -1.88
CA THR A 78 8.59 -11.75 -0.67
C THR A 78 7.11 -11.42 -0.59
N TRP A 79 6.41 -12.05 0.35
CA TRP A 79 5.03 -11.74 0.66
C TRP A 79 4.93 -10.53 1.57
N TRP A 80 3.97 -9.68 1.28
CA TRP A 80 3.64 -8.47 2.01
C TRP A 80 2.18 -8.54 2.45
N ASN A 81 1.93 -8.33 3.74
CA ASN A 81 0.59 -8.29 4.28
C ASN A 81 0.14 -6.83 4.34
N PRO A 82 -0.98 -6.47 3.69
CA PRO A 82 -1.58 -5.15 3.87
C PRO A 82 -1.88 -4.91 5.34
N VAL A 83 -1.48 -3.75 5.87
CA VAL A 83 -1.84 -3.30 7.22
C VAL A 83 -2.79 -2.10 7.20
N ALA A 84 -2.75 -1.31 6.12
CA ALA A 84 -3.69 -0.22 5.89
C ALA A 84 -3.78 0.10 4.39
N VAL A 85 -4.99 0.36 3.90
CA VAL A 85 -5.19 0.96 2.58
C VAL A 85 -5.06 2.48 2.71
N LEU A 86 -4.28 3.11 1.85
CA LEU A 86 -3.97 4.55 1.92
C LEU A 86 -4.96 5.35 1.07
N THR A 87 -6.24 5.23 1.39
CA THR A 87 -7.35 5.86 0.65
C THR A 87 -7.16 7.36 0.49
N GLY A 88 -6.72 8.08 1.54
CA GLY A 88 -6.44 9.52 1.45
C GLY A 88 -5.33 9.90 0.46
N LEU A 89 -4.34 9.02 0.22
CA LEU A 89 -3.35 9.23 -0.84
C LEU A 89 -3.97 8.97 -2.21
N LEU A 90 -4.78 7.92 -2.35
CA LEU A 90 -5.48 7.59 -3.59
C LEU A 90 -6.48 8.69 -4.01
N GLU A 91 -7.19 9.27 -3.04
CA GLU A 91 -8.09 10.40 -3.25
C GLU A 91 -7.31 11.63 -3.72
N SER A 92 -6.19 11.95 -3.05
CA SER A 92 -5.30 13.06 -3.44
C SER A 92 -4.71 12.90 -4.84
N GLU A 93 -4.40 11.67 -5.29
CA GLU A 93 -3.95 11.39 -6.66
C GLU A 93 -5.08 11.65 -7.67
N GLN A 94 -6.29 11.13 -7.42
CA GLN A 94 -7.44 11.31 -8.29
C GLN A 94 -7.90 12.78 -8.40
N GLU A 95 -7.80 13.55 -7.33
CA GLU A 95 -8.10 14.98 -7.33
C GLU A 95 -7.13 15.76 -8.21
N ARG A 96 -5.83 15.42 -8.19
CA ARG A 96 -4.82 16.01 -9.06
C ARG A 96 -5.11 15.70 -10.52
N GLU A 97 -5.40 14.43 -10.85
CA GLU A 97 -5.72 14.00 -12.22
C GLU A 97 -7.00 14.64 -12.78
N ARG A 98 -7.99 14.96 -11.93
CA ARG A 98 -9.26 15.60 -12.35
C ARG A 98 -9.13 17.12 -12.53
N GLY A 99 -8.15 17.75 -11.90
CA GLY A 99 -7.92 19.19 -11.93
C GLY A 99 -7.06 19.69 -13.10
N GLU A 100 -6.51 18.79 -13.93
CA GLU A 100 -5.65 19.07 -15.08
C GLU A 100 -6.42 19.24 -16.41
#